data_AF-A0AA42L4N7-F1
#
_entry.id   AF-A0AA42L4N7-F1
#
_cell.length_a   1.000
_cell.length_b   1.000
_cell.length_c   1.000
_cell.angle_alpha   90.00
_cell.angle_beta   90.00
_cell.angle_gamma   90.00
#
_symmetry.space_group_name_H-M   'P 1'
#
loop_
_entity.id
_entity.type
_entity.pdbx_description
1 polymer ?
#
loop_
_entity_poly.entity_id
_entity_poly.type
_entity_poly.pdbx_seq_one_letter_code
_entity_poly.pdbx_strand_id
1 'polypeptide(L)'
;MDPDSLGALQQALKTFGAFQQPYSAPINAYDPEAGVIDAAVEVSAGCVQDGPPVIILDDDAEQAPRRYLILKAPWHELPTGALLLVSGSKASAIPGEESNLELARAESMLTFLNLLPEGPEDRDHPENVSAVVDTDTSALFTTSLLDQLQTSTPGSPVADTMLTLWKGRFTDALLALWQRDGLARYHDDRLALVNPAGYKSVLAALLAGSPLWGKDDFHVYAISPFGQMLICGERTGVELTLEPHEGYLCAPATLTLPASNIDRDRRLHDFLLALDAAELDVLAEDGEPMFWRAREMLGPLGDGEIYSSKEPVSEHGWRLGSLVKRKALDVLAELAQRR
;
A
#
# COMPACT_ATOMS: atom_id res chain seq x y z
N MET A 1 24.06 2.02 -26.41
CA MET A 1 23.02 1.45 -27.29
C MET A 1 23.22 2.01 -28.69
N ASP A 2 23.51 1.17 -29.68
CA ASP A 2 23.56 1.62 -31.07
C ASP A 2 22.12 1.83 -31.63
N PRO A 3 21.96 2.64 -32.69
CA PRO A 3 20.64 3.01 -33.21
C PRO A 3 19.81 1.84 -33.77
N ASP A 4 20.47 0.79 -34.28
CA ASP A 4 19.82 -0.32 -34.97
C ASP A 4 19.20 -1.29 -33.95
N SER A 5 19.93 -1.61 -32.87
CA SER A 5 19.42 -2.42 -31.74
C SER A 5 18.23 -1.75 -31.02
N LEU A 6 18.19 -0.42 -31.06
CA LEU A 6 17.16 0.40 -30.43
C LEU A 6 15.91 0.54 -31.32
N GLY A 7 16.06 0.50 -32.65
CA GLY A 7 14.94 0.34 -33.58
C GLY A 7 14.28 -1.04 -33.52
N ALA A 8 15.08 -2.09 -33.30
CA ALA A 8 14.58 -3.47 -33.17
C ALA A 8 13.74 -3.66 -31.89
N LEU A 9 14.19 -3.09 -30.76
CA LEU A 9 13.41 -3.01 -29.51
C LEU A 9 12.04 -2.33 -29.70
N GLN A 10 11.97 -1.27 -30.52
CA GLN A 10 10.73 -0.54 -30.79
C GLN A 10 9.75 -1.31 -31.67
N GLN A 11 10.26 -2.04 -32.65
CA GLN A 11 9.43 -2.87 -33.51
C GLN A 11 8.80 -4.01 -32.71
N ALA A 12 9.53 -4.63 -31.78
CA ALA A 12 8.97 -5.58 -30.82
C ALA A 12 7.84 -4.94 -29.98
N LEU A 13 8.08 -3.76 -29.40
CA LEU A 13 7.09 -3.03 -28.58
C LEU A 13 5.81 -2.63 -29.34
N LYS A 14 5.90 -2.33 -30.64
CA LYS A 14 4.72 -2.08 -31.50
C LYS A 14 3.98 -3.36 -31.91
N THR A 15 4.68 -4.49 -31.95
CA THR A 15 4.14 -5.74 -32.49
C THR A 15 3.37 -6.54 -31.43
N PHE A 16 3.77 -6.47 -30.15
CA PHE A 16 3.14 -7.23 -29.06
C PHE A 16 1.96 -6.52 -28.40
N GLY A 17 1.20 -5.72 -29.15
CA GLY A 17 -0.02 -5.07 -28.65
C GLY A 17 -0.97 -6.03 -27.92
N ALA A 18 -1.47 -5.55 -26.77
CA ALA A 18 -2.45 -6.15 -25.87
C ALA A 18 -2.15 -7.59 -25.39
N PHE A 19 -1.42 -7.67 -24.27
CA PHE A 19 -1.47 -8.84 -23.38
C PHE A 19 -1.71 -8.36 -21.95
N GLN A 20 -2.93 -8.57 -21.48
CA GLN A 20 -3.29 -8.47 -20.07
C GLN A 20 -2.88 -9.76 -19.34
N GLN A 21 -2.10 -9.63 -18.27
CA GLN A 21 -2.25 -10.28 -16.96
C GLN A 21 -0.94 -10.27 -16.16
N PRO A 22 -0.98 -10.29 -14.81
CA PRO A 22 -1.91 -9.62 -13.91
C PRO A 22 -1.12 -8.64 -13.03
N TYR A 23 -1.43 -7.35 -13.14
CA TYR A 23 -1.08 -6.40 -12.08
C TYR A 23 -2.28 -6.17 -11.19
N SER A 24 -1.98 -5.93 -9.92
CA SER A 24 -2.90 -5.50 -8.89
C SER A 24 -3.42 -4.09 -9.22
N ALA A 25 -4.25 -4.01 -10.25
CA ALA A 25 -5.35 -3.06 -10.21
C ALA A 25 -6.35 -3.55 -9.15
N PRO A 26 -7.16 -2.68 -8.54
CA PRO A 26 -8.28 -3.11 -7.72
C PRO A 26 -9.19 -4.01 -8.57
N ILE A 27 -9.04 -5.33 -8.40
CA ILE A 27 -9.95 -6.32 -8.99
C ILE A 27 -11.17 -6.34 -8.08
N ASN A 28 -12.36 -6.16 -8.66
CA ASN A 28 -13.59 -6.49 -7.96
C ASN A 28 -13.58 -7.99 -7.66
N ALA A 29 -13.28 -8.35 -6.41
CA ALA A 29 -13.14 -9.74 -5.98
C ALA A 29 -14.43 -10.57 -6.12
N TYR A 30 -15.57 -9.93 -6.38
CA TYR A 30 -16.89 -10.55 -6.52
C TYR A 30 -17.36 -10.63 -7.98
N ASP A 31 -16.71 -9.90 -8.89
CA ASP A 31 -16.93 -10.02 -10.33
C ASP A 31 -15.60 -9.87 -11.09
N PRO A 32 -14.81 -10.95 -11.18
CA PRO A 32 -13.53 -10.96 -11.90
C PRO A 32 -13.67 -10.70 -13.41
N GLU A 33 -14.89 -10.80 -13.96
CA GLU A 33 -15.16 -10.58 -15.39
C GLU A 33 -15.59 -9.15 -15.71
N ALA A 34 -15.84 -8.30 -14.70
CA ALA A 34 -16.22 -6.89 -14.88
C ALA A 34 -15.13 -6.00 -15.50
N GLY A 35 -13.88 -6.48 -15.56
CA GLY A 35 -12.75 -5.68 -16.05
C GLY A 35 -12.24 -4.65 -15.03
N VAL A 36 -11.14 -4.00 -15.40
CA VAL A 36 -10.28 -3.17 -14.54
C VAL A 36 -10.81 -1.74 -14.44
N ILE A 37 -10.87 -1.16 -13.24
CA ILE A 37 -10.96 0.29 -13.00
C ILE A 37 -9.55 0.86 -13.03
N ASP A 38 -9.35 1.90 -13.85
CA ASP A 38 -8.10 2.60 -14.21
C ASP A 38 -6.93 2.44 -13.24
N ALA A 39 -5.90 1.71 -13.66
CA ALA A 39 -4.59 1.75 -13.02
C ALA A 39 -3.72 2.77 -13.76
N ALA A 40 -3.22 3.79 -13.07
CA ALA A 40 -2.30 4.79 -13.65
C ALA A 40 -0.93 4.20 -14.05
N VAL A 41 -0.65 2.93 -13.70
CA VAL A 41 0.58 2.24 -14.08
C VAL A 41 0.25 0.84 -14.58
N GLU A 42 0.57 0.57 -15.85
CA GLU A 42 0.52 -0.75 -16.47
C GLU A 42 1.90 -1.39 -16.49
N VAL A 43 1.97 -2.72 -16.40
CA VAL A 43 3.24 -3.42 -16.45
C VAL A 43 3.13 -4.69 -17.27
N SER A 44 4.12 -4.90 -18.13
CA SER A 44 4.15 -6.00 -19.08
C SER A 44 5.54 -6.63 -19.20
N ALA A 45 5.61 -7.83 -19.77
CA ALA A 45 6.87 -8.49 -20.10
C ALA A 45 7.11 -8.39 -21.61
N GLY A 46 8.35 -8.12 -22.01
CA GLY A 46 8.75 -8.06 -23.41
C GLY A 46 10.09 -8.74 -23.64
N CYS A 47 10.51 -8.79 -24.89
CA CYS A 47 11.87 -9.15 -25.27
C CYS A 47 12.42 -8.06 -26.16
N VAL A 48 13.70 -7.73 -25.98
CA VAL A 48 14.39 -6.96 -27.00
C VAL A 48 14.58 -7.86 -28.22
N GLN A 49 14.29 -7.36 -29.42
CA GLN A 49 14.55 -8.10 -30.65
C GLN A 49 16.06 -8.40 -30.74
N ASP A 50 16.41 -9.68 -30.88
CA ASP A 50 17.78 -10.21 -30.80
C ASP A 50 18.52 -9.93 -29.48
N GLY A 51 17.78 -9.68 -28.38
CA GLY A 51 18.31 -9.38 -27.05
C GLY A 51 17.54 -10.04 -25.90
N PRO A 52 17.81 -9.65 -24.64
CA PRO A 52 17.27 -10.35 -23.48
C PRO A 52 15.81 -10.01 -23.18
N PRO A 53 15.14 -10.82 -22.34
CA PRO A 53 13.84 -10.47 -21.80
C PRO A 53 13.92 -9.18 -20.97
N VAL A 54 12.84 -8.41 -21.02
CA VAL A 54 12.68 -7.15 -20.29
C VAL A 54 11.32 -7.10 -19.58
N ILE A 55 11.26 -6.28 -18.54
CA ILE A 55 9.98 -5.84 -17.95
C ILE A 55 9.73 -4.42 -18.43
N ILE A 56 8.49 -4.13 -18.81
CA ILE A 56 8.06 -2.84 -19.32
C ILE A 56 7.09 -2.25 -18.29
N LEU A 57 7.36 -1.04 -17.82
CA LEU A 57 6.44 -0.27 -16.98
C LEU A 57 5.91 0.90 -17.79
N ASP A 58 4.60 1.05 -17.86
CA ASP A 58 3.90 2.16 -18.49
C ASP A 58 3.21 2.97 -17.38
N ASP A 59 3.71 4.17 -17.11
CA ASP A 59 3.12 5.15 -16.20
C ASP A 59 2.25 6.09 -17.04
N ASP A 60 0.93 5.86 -16.99
CA ASP A 60 -0.10 6.59 -17.73
C ASP A 60 -0.65 7.78 -16.92
N ALA A 61 0.12 8.33 -15.98
CA ALA A 61 -0.27 9.53 -15.23
C ALA A 61 -0.71 10.69 -16.15
N GLU A 62 -1.85 11.32 -15.81
CA GLU A 62 -2.67 12.22 -16.65
C GLU A 62 -1.94 13.36 -17.37
N GLN A 63 -0.72 13.74 -16.95
CA GLN A 63 0.00 14.89 -17.48
C GLN A 63 1.18 14.53 -18.42
N ALA A 64 1.74 13.32 -18.34
CA ALA A 64 2.84 12.90 -19.23
C ALA A 64 3.10 11.37 -19.15
N PRO A 65 2.64 10.57 -20.12
CA PRO A 65 2.86 9.13 -20.09
C PRO A 65 4.36 8.80 -20.24
N ARG A 66 4.85 7.87 -19.42
CA ARG A 66 6.26 7.43 -19.40
C ARG A 66 6.34 5.92 -19.53
N ARG A 67 7.34 5.44 -20.27
CA ARG A 67 7.65 4.02 -20.39
C ARG A 67 9.05 3.72 -19.87
N TYR A 68 9.16 2.79 -18.92
CA TYR A 68 10.41 2.28 -18.37
C TYR A 68 10.65 0.84 -18.80
N LEU A 69 11.91 0.43 -18.91
CA LEU A 69 12.31 -0.95 -19.18
C LEU A 69 13.31 -1.43 -18.13
N ILE A 70 13.17 -2.67 -17.69
CA ILE A 70 14.11 -3.35 -16.79
C ILE A 70 14.70 -4.56 -17.51
N LEU A 71 16.01 -4.64 -17.58
CA LEU A 71 16.68 -5.80 -18.17
C LEU A 71 16.63 -7.02 -17.23
N LYS A 72 16.11 -8.16 -17.69
CA LYS A 72 16.14 -9.43 -16.91
C LYS A 72 17.44 -10.23 -17.05
N ALA A 73 18.33 -9.81 -17.93
CA ALA A 73 19.68 -10.36 -18.09
C ALA A 73 20.63 -9.24 -18.57
N PRO A 74 21.96 -9.38 -18.39
CA PRO A 74 22.89 -8.35 -18.83
C PRO A 74 22.81 -8.18 -20.35
N TRP A 75 22.93 -6.94 -20.82
CA TRP A 75 22.92 -6.66 -22.25
C TRP A 75 23.92 -5.57 -22.61
N HIS A 76 24.89 -5.93 -23.46
CA HIS A 76 26.06 -5.09 -23.74
C HIS A 76 26.76 -4.67 -22.43
N GLU A 77 26.90 -3.36 -22.18
CA GLU A 77 27.55 -2.81 -20.98
C GLU A 77 26.57 -2.64 -19.80
N LEU A 78 25.29 -2.99 -19.96
CA LEU A 78 24.26 -2.79 -18.95
C LEU A 78 24.06 -4.06 -18.09
N PRO A 79 24.05 -3.94 -16.76
CA PRO A 79 23.83 -5.06 -15.87
C PRO A 79 22.36 -5.53 -15.88
N THR A 80 22.11 -6.71 -15.30
CA THR A 80 20.74 -7.14 -14.98
C THR A 80 20.13 -6.16 -13.98
N GLY A 81 18.85 -5.83 -14.16
CA GLY A 81 18.16 -4.83 -13.36
C GLY A 81 18.38 -3.39 -13.83
N ALA A 82 19.17 -3.16 -14.89
CA ALA A 82 19.36 -1.82 -15.44
C ALA A 82 18.02 -1.21 -15.90
N LEU A 83 17.76 0.01 -15.45
CA LEU A 83 16.55 0.77 -15.75
C LEU A 83 16.78 1.69 -16.95
N LEU A 84 15.89 1.60 -17.94
CA LEU A 84 15.91 2.43 -19.14
C LEU A 84 14.63 3.26 -19.25
N LEU A 85 14.75 4.55 -19.52
CA LEU A 85 13.61 5.41 -19.85
C LEU A 85 13.44 5.52 -21.36
N VAL A 86 12.23 5.31 -21.85
CA VAL A 86 11.87 5.46 -23.26
C VAL A 86 11.39 6.89 -23.52
N SER A 87 11.91 7.53 -24.56
CA SER A 87 11.53 8.86 -25.02
C SER A 87 11.50 8.90 -26.54
N GLY A 88 10.29 8.92 -27.11
CA GLY A 88 10.08 8.83 -28.55
C GLY A 88 10.65 7.52 -29.12
N SER A 89 11.56 7.63 -30.09
CA SER A 89 12.27 6.48 -30.66
C SER A 89 13.65 6.24 -30.02
N LYS A 90 13.83 6.56 -28.73
CA LYS A 90 15.09 6.29 -28.01
C LYS A 90 14.84 5.75 -26.60
N ALA A 91 15.75 4.90 -26.12
CA ALA A 91 15.83 4.45 -24.74
C ALA A 91 17.19 4.84 -24.17
N SER A 92 17.21 5.49 -23.01
CA SER A 92 18.41 5.93 -22.31
C SER A 92 18.49 5.29 -20.92
N ALA A 93 19.67 4.81 -20.55
CA ALA A 93 19.90 4.27 -19.21
C ALA A 93 19.79 5.39 -18.17
N ILE A 94 19.08 5.10 -17.09
CA ILE A 94 19.04 5.96 -15.91
C ILE A 94 20.23 5.52 -15.02
N PRO A 95 21.21 6.40 -14.74
CA PRO A 95 22.34 6.06 -13.88
C PRO A 95 21.84 5.76 -12.46
N GLY A 96 22.28 4.64 -11.87
CA GLY A 96 21.87 4.22 -10.52
C GLY A 96 22.62 4.89 -9.36
N GLU A 97 23.67 5.67 -9.64
CA GLU A 97 24.54 6.27 -8.61
C GLU A 97 24.21 7.73 -8.30
N GLU A 98 23.33 8.38 -9.08
CA GLU A 98 22.93 9.77 -8.88
C GLU A 98 21.42 9.88 -8.67
N SER A 99 21.01 10.46 -7.54
CA SER A 99 19.60 10.71 -7.23
C SER A 99 18.98 11.62 -8.30
N ASN A 100 18.11 11.04 -9.12
CA ASN A 100 17.31 11.71 -10.13
C ASN A 100 15.84 11.45 -9.84
N LEU A 101 14.98 12.43 -10.07
CA LEU A 101 13.53 12.33 -9.93
C LEU A 101 12.96 11.13 -10.70
N GLU A 102 13.50 10.83 -11.89
CA GLU A 102 13.07 9.69 -12.71
C GLU A 102 13.52 8.34 -12.12
N LEU A 103 14.67 8.30 -11.44
CA LEU A 103 15.14 7.10 -10.73
C LEU A 103 14.28 6.84 -9.49
N ALA A 104 14.05 7.87 -8.66
CA ALA A 104 13.23 7.76 -7.46
C ALA A 104 11.79 7.35 -7.77
N ARG A 105 11.22 7.87 -8.87
CA ARG A 105 9.88 7.49 -9.34
C ARG A 105 9.85 6.03 -9.80
N ALA A 106 10.82 5.61 -10.61
CA ALA A 106 10.91 4.23 -11.05
C ALA A 106 11.19 3.26 -9.89
N GLU A 107 12.05 3.61 -8.93
CA GLU A 107 12.31 2.81 -7.72
C GLU A 107 11.06 2.69 -6.84
N SER A 108 10.26 3.76 -6.73
CA SER A 108 8.96 3.71 -6.06
C SER A 108 8.01 2.72 -6.75
N MET A 109 7.96 2.74 -8.09
CA MET A 109 7.17 1.78 -8.87
C MET A 109 7.73 0.36 -8.75
N LEU A 110 9.04 0.16 -8.79
CA LEU A 110 9.65 -1.17 -8.72
C LEU A 110 9.61 -1.80 -7.34
N THR A 111 9.65 -0.98 -6.29
CA THR A 111 9.38 -1.39 -4.91
C THR A 111 7.92 -1.81 -4.77
N PHE A 112 7.00 -1.08 -5.40
CA PHE A 112 5.57 -1.43 -5.46
C PHE A 112 5.31 -2.76 -6.22
N LEU A 113 6.10 -3.05 -7.26
CA LEU A 113 5.94 -4.24 -8.12
C LEU A 113 6.87 -5.41 -7.77
N ASN A 114 7.77 -5.22 -6.80
CA ASN A 114 8.72 -6.21 -6.29
C ASN A 114 9.68 -6.79 -7.36
N LEU A 115 10.23 -5.94 -8.23
CA LEU A 115 11.05 -6.34 -9.38
C LEU A 115 12.55 -6.01 -9.28
N LEU A 116 13.00 -5.43 -8.18
CA LEU A 116 14.42 -5.29 -7.90
C LEU A 116 14.96 -6.60 -7.30
N PRO A 117 16.05 -7.17 -7.83
CA PRO A 117 16.72 -8.29 -7.18
C PRO A 117 17.33 -7.81 -5.86
N GLU A 118 17.04 -8.50 -4.77
CA GLU A 118 17.83 -8.42 -3.54
C GLU A 118 19.31 -8.68 -3.91
N GLY A 119 20.20 -7.85 -3.37
CA GLY A 119 21.62 -7.86 -3.70
C GLY A 119 22.29 -9.23 -3.50
N PRO A 120 23.43 -9.46 -4.16
CA PRO A 120 24.01 -10.79 -4.34
C PRO A 120 24.88 -11.25 -3.15
N GLU A 121 24.37 -11.24 -1.93
CA GLU A 121 25.12 -11.80 -0.78
C GLU A 121 24.46 -12.97 -0.05
N ASP A 122 23.20 -13.32 -0.28
CA ASP A 122 22.53 -14.39 0.50
C ASP A 122 22.20 -15.66 -0.30
N ARG A 123 23.13 -16.09 -1.16
CA ARG A 123 23.12 -17.44 -1.73
C ARG A 123 24.45 -18.12 -1.54
N ASP A 124 24.66 -18.57 -0.31
CA ASP A 124 25.10 -19.92 0.00
C ASP A 124 25.28 -19.97 1.51
N HIS A 125 24.55 -20.82 2.21
CA HIS A 125 24.98 -21.66 3.35
C HIS A 125 23.72 -22.20 4.07
N PRO A 126 23.49 -23.53 4.07
CA PRO A 126 22.37 -24.13 4.78
C PRO A 126 22.79 -24.50 6.20
N GLU A 127 23.09 -23.56 7.11
CA GLU A 127 23.47 -23.97 8.47
C GLU A 127 22.98 -23.03 9.59
N ASN A 128 22.25 -23.66 10.51
CA ASN A 128 22.17 -23.35 11.94
C ASN A 128 21.89 -21.90 12.35
N VAL A 129 20.60 -21.63 12.62
CA VAL A 129 20.17 -20.51 13.45
C VAL A 129 20.73 -20.69 14.87
N SER A 130 21.94 -20.18 15.09
CA SER A 130 22.41 -19.82 16.41
C SER A 130 21.74 -18.50 16.78
N ALA A 131 21.02 -18.51 17.89
CA ALA A 131 20.45 -17.34 18.53
C ALA A 131 21.54 -16.29 18.82
N VAL A 132 21.69 -15.32 17.92
CA VAL A 132 22.41 -14.08 18.19
C VAL A 132 21.35 -12.99 18.28
N VAL A 133 21.23 -12.46 19.50
CA VAL A 133 20.38 -11.37 19.99
C VAL A 133 19.93 -10.36 18.90
N ASP A 134 18.75 -10.60 18.34
CA ASP A 134 18.10 -9.84 17.26
C ASP A 134 17.24 -8.64 17.77
N THR A 135 17.45 -8.21 19.01
CA THR A 135 16.56 -7.23 19.69
C THR A 135 16.86 -5.78 19.31
N ASP A 136 18.07 -5.47 18.82
CA ASP A 136 18.51 -4.09 18.59
C ASP A 136 17.88 -3.44 17.36
N THR A 137 17.58 -4.19 16.28
CA THR A 137 17.11 -3.59 15.02
C THR A 137 15.62 -3.21 15.03
N SER A 138 14.76 -4.04 15.63
CA SER A 138 13.33 -3.69 15.82
C SER A 138 13.17 -2.45 16.72
N ALA A 139 14.04 -2.30 17.72
CA ALA A 139 14.07 -1.13 18.58
C ALA A 139 14.39 0.16 17.80
N LEU A 140 15.20 0.10 16.73
CA LEU A 140 15.49 1.25 15.87
C LEU A 140 14.24 1.73 15.12
N PHE A 141 13.49 0.82 14.48
CA PHE A 141 12.25 1.18 13.77
C PHE A 141 11.20 1.72 14.73
N THR A 142 11.06 1.09 15.89
CA THR A 142 10.15 1.56 16.95
C THR A 142 10.51 2.97 17.40
N THR A 143 11.79 3.22 17.73
CA THR A 143 12.25 4.53 18.19
C THR A 143 12.07 5.59 17.10
N SER A 144 12.47 5.28 15.87
CA SER A 144 12.29 6.15 14.70
C SER A 144 10.82 6.51 14.45
N LEU A 145 9.92 5.51 14.53
CA LEU A 145 8.49 5.73 14.37
C LEU A 145 7.94 6.66 15.45
N LEU A 146 8.30 6.44 16.71
CA LEU A 146 7.88 7.31 17.80
C LEU A 146 8.42 8.73 17.61
N ASP A 147 9.69 8.91 17.26
CA ASP A 147 10.27 10.24 17.10
C ASP A 147 9.63 11.03 15.95
N GLN A 148 9.29 10.35 14.85
CA GLN A 148 8.78 11.01 13.64
C GLN A 148 7.26 11.14 13.61
N LEU A 149 6.52 10.12 14.06
CA LEU A 149 5.06 10.11 14.02
C LEU A 149 4.50 10.78 15.27
N GLN A 150 4.15 12.05 15.14
CA GLN A 150 3.61 12.85 16.24
C GLN A 150 2.07 12.80 16.29
N THR A 151 1.53 12.72 17.50
CA THR A 151 0.09 12.68 17.73
C THR A 151 -0.56 14.02 17.43
N SER A 152 -1.67 13.99 16.70
CA SER A 152 -2.53 15.16 16.46
C SER A 152 -3.49 15.38 17.64
N THR A 153 -4.21 14.32 18.03
CA THR A 153 -5.13 14.34 19.17
C THR A 153 -4.85 13.11 20.05
N PRO A 154 -4.49 13.28 21.33
CA PRO A 154 -4.28 12.17 22.26
C PRO A 154 -5.52 11.29 22.39
N GLY A 155 -5.28 9.99 22.54
CA GLY A 155 -6.33 8.98 22.63
C GLY A 155 -6.74 8.65 24.06
N SER A 156 -7.73 7.77 24.17
CA SER A 156 -7.99 7.08 25.44
C SER A 156 -6.79 6.20 25.81
N PRO A 157 -6.24 6.29 27.04
CA PRO A 157 -5.13 5.45 27.46
C PRO A 157 -5.44 3.96 27.33
N VAL A 158 -4.45 3.18 26.91
CA VAL A 158 -4.57 1.72 26.80
C VAL A 158 -4.07 1.08 28.10
N ALA A 159 -4.88 0.20 28.69
CA ALA A 159 -4.52 -0.50 29.92
C ALA A 159 -3.44 -1.57 29.68
N ASP A 160 -2.59 -1.83 30.68
CA ASP A 160 -1.53 -2.86 30.61
C ASP A 160 -2.05 -4.26 30.27
N THR A 161 -3.28 -4.58 30.69
CA THR A 161 -3.94 -5.84 30.35
C THR A 161 -4.21 -5.96 28.86
N MET A 162 -4.54 -4.86 28.18
CA MET A 162 -4.73 -4.81 26.73
C MET A 162 -3.39 -4.86 26.00
N LEU A 163 -2.36 -4.13 26.46
CA LEU A 163 -1.00 -4.25 25.90
C LEU A 163 -0.48 -5.69 26.00
N THR A 164 -0.70 -6.36 27.13
CA THR A 164 -0.31 -7.76 27.35
C THR A 164 -1.08 -8.72 26.43
N LEU A 165 -2.38 -8.47 26.20
CA LEU A 165 -3.22 -9.28 25.31
C LEU A 165 -2.74 -9.24 23.86
N TRP A 166 -2.20 -8.11 23.42
CA TRP A 166 -1.75 -7.87 22.05
C TRP A 166 -0.25 -8.10 21.84
N LYS A 167 0.50 -8.35 22.91
CA LYS A 167 1.93 -8.68 22.83
C LYS A 167 2.17 -9.92 21.98
N GLY A 168 3.05 -9.80 20.97
CA GLY A 168 3.38 -10.85 20.01
C GLY A 168 2.32 -11.08 18.92
N ARG A 169 1.15 -10.45 19.03
CA ARG A 169 0.14 -10.39 17.97
C ARG A 169 0.32 -9.14 17.13
N PHE A 170 0.50 -8.01 17.79
CA PHE A 170 0.89 -6.75 17.18
C PHE A 170 2.41 -6.63 17.15
N THR A 171 2.85 -5.77 16.25
CA THR A 171 4.23 -5.27 16.20
C THR A 171 4.57 -4.51 17.47
N ASP A 172 5.82 -4.58 17.89
CA ASP A 172 6.27 -3.87 19.09
C ASP A 172 6.16 -2.35 18.89
N ALA A 173 6.36 -1.87 17.65
CA ALA A 173 6.17 -0.48 17.28
C ALA A 173 4.73 0.04 17.49
N LEU A 174 3.71 -0.77 17.15
CA LEU A 174 2.31 -0.39 17.33
C LEU A 174 1.91 -0.38 18.81
N LEU A 175 2.40 -1.35 19.59
CA LEU A 175 2.19 -1.38 21.03
C LEU A 175 2.86 -0.20 21.73
N ALA A 176 4.03 0.23 21.24
CA ALA A 176 4.73 1.41 21.75
C ALA A 176 3.93 2.71 21.48
N LEU A 177 3.32 2.86 20.30
CA LEU A 177 2.40 3.98 20.01
C LEU A 177 1.19 3.98 20.96
N TRP A 178 0.58 2.82 21.19
CA TRP A 178 -0.54 2.69 22.14
C TRP A 178 -0.14 3.03 23.57
N GLN A 179 1.06 2.63 23.99
CA GLN A 179 1.57 2.94 25.32
C GLN A 179 1.86 4.43 25.48
N ARG A 180 2.38 5.09 24.43
CA ARG A 180 2.72 6.51 24.46
C ARG A 180 1.49 7.41 24.42
N ASP A 181 0.57 7.15 23.48
CA ASP A 181 -0.48 8.11 23.11
C ASP A 181 -1.90 7.60 23.35
N GLY A 182 -2.06 6.31 23.68
CA GLY A 182 -3.34 5.64 23.73
C GLY A 182 -3.91 5.34 22.33
N LEU A 183 -5.23 5.20 22.25
CA LEU A 183 -5.97 5.07 20.97
C LEU A 183 -6.10 6.44 20.28
N ALA A 184 -4.96 7.00 19.91
CA ALA A 184 -4.81 8.39 19.49
C ALA A 184 -5.12 8.61 18.02
N ARG A 185 -5.11 9.88 17.61
CA ARG A 185 -5.18 10.28 16.22
C ARG A 185 -3.88 10.92 15.73
N TYR A 186 -3.53 10.62 14.48
CA TYR A 186 -2.34 11.07 13.78
C TYR A 186 -2.73 11.72 12.45
N HIS A 187 -1.75 12.27 11.73
CA HIS A 187 -1.93 12.81 10.37
C HIS A 187 -3.02 13.88 10.29
N ASP A 188 -2.99 14.86 11.20
CA ASP A 188 -4.00 15.91 11.37
C ASP A 188 -5.42 15.38 11.64
N ASP A 189 -5.50 14.35 12.48
CA ASP A 189 -6.71 13.57 12.77
C ASP A 189 -7.24 12.71 11.60
N ARG A 190 -6.45 12.52 10.53
CA ARG A 190 -6.79 11.63 9.40
C ARG A 190 -6.45 10.14 9.63
N LEU A 191 -5.94 9.79 10.79
CA LEU A 191 -5.78 8.39 11.16
C LEU A 191 -6.07 8.18 12.64
N ALA A 192 -7.10 7.40 12.97
CA ALA A 192 -7.45 7.08 14.35
C ALA A 192 -7.07 5.65 14.69
N LEU A 193 -6.25 5.44 15.72
CA LEU A 193 -6.00 4.11 16.26
C LEU A 193 -7.25 3.57 16.96
N VAL A 194 -7.50 2.27 16.83
CA VAL A 194 -8.73 1.64 17.34
C VAL A 194 -8.45 0.39 18.16
N ASN A 195 -9.38 0.05 19.05
CA ASN A 195 -9.37 -1.26 19.71
C ASN A 195 -9.83 -2.35 18.72
N PRO A 196 -8.96 -3.30 18.33
CA PRO A 196 -9.29 -4.29 17.31
C PRO A 196 -10.43 -5.21 17.72
N ALA A 197 -10.63 -5.42 19.03
CA ALA A 197 -11.72 -6.24 19.55
C ALA A 197 -13.10 -5.73 19.12
N GLY A 198 -13.26 -4.41 18.96
CA GLY A 198 -14.51 -3.79 18.50
C GLY A 198 -14.84 -4.08 17.04
N TYR A 199 -13.84 -4.36 16.21
CA TYR A 199 -13.99 -4.55 14.76
C TYR A 199 -13.92 -6.02 14.33
N LYS A 200 -13.67 -6.95 15.26
CA LYS A 200 -13.46 -8.38 14.95
C LYS A 200 -14.59 -8.99 14.11
N SER A 201 -15.84 -8.76 14.49
CA SER A 201 -17.00 -9.35 13.81
C SER A 201 -17.19 -8.78 12.40
N VAL A 202 -17.08 -7.46 12.26
CA VAL A 202 -17.27 -6.79 10.97
C VAL A 202 -16.14 -7.11 10.01
N LEU A 203 -14.89 -7.12 10.50
CA LEU A 203 -13.74 -7.51 9.69
C LEU A 203 -13.86 -8.96 9.21
N ALA A 204 -14.27 -9.88 10.08
CA ALA A 204 -14.50 -11.27 9.68
C ALA A 204 -15.60 -11.38 8.60
N ALA A 205 -16.70 -10.64 8.73
CA ALA A 205 -17.72 -10.63 7.70
C ALA A 205 -17.21 -10.07 6.36
N LEU A 206 -16.42 -8.99 6.39
CA LEU A 206 -15.85 -8.37 5.18
C LEU A 206 -14.79 -9.23 4.49
N LEU A 207 -14.00 -9.99 5.26
CA LEU A 207 -12.98 -10.89 4.72
C LEU A 207 -13.54 -12.25 4.32
N ALA A 208 -14.79 -12.58 4.67
CA ALA A 208 -15.40 -13.87 4.36
C ALA A 208 -15.42 -14.10 2.85
N GLY A 209 -14.92 -15.26 2.41
CA GLY A 209 -14.82 -15.61 0.99
C GLY A 209 -13.68 -14.92 0.22
N SER A 210 -12.93 -14.02 0.85
CA SER A 210 -11.73 -13.41 0.24
C SER A 210 -10.55 -14.39 0.19
N PRO A 211 -9.55 -14.18 -0.68
CA PRO A 211 -8.31 -14.98 -0.70
C PRO A 211 -7.50 -14.95 0.60
N LEU A 212 -7.73 -13.93 1.46
CA LEU A 212 -7.10 -13.81 2.77
C LEU A 212 -7.81 -14.62 3.85
N TRP A 213 -9.04 -15.10 3.60
CA TRP A 213 -9.80 -15.84 4.60
C TRP A 213 -9.02 -17.06 5.11
N GLY A 214 -8.78 -17.09 6.42
CA GLY A 214 -8.05 -18.18 7.08
C GLY A 214 -6.54 -18.23 6.80
N LYS A 215 -5.96 -17.22 6.14
CA LYS A 215 -4.50 -17.13 5.92
C LYS A 215 -3.75 -16.63 7.14
N ASP A 216 -4.38 -15.79 7.94
CA ASP A 216 -3.85 -15.24 9.18
C ASP A 216 -5.00 -14.81 10.09
N ASP A 217 -4.67 -14.46 11.33
CA ASP A 217 -5.56 -13.72 12.23
C ASP A 217 -5.39 -12.22 11.97
N PHE A 218 -6.36 -11.63 11.28
CA PHE A 218 -6.35 -10.22 10.90
C PHE A 218 -7.09 -9.33 11.89
N HIS A 219 -6.54 -8.13 12.11
CA HIS A 219 -7.00 -7.18 13.11
C HIS A 219 -6.95 -5.76 12.58
N VAL A 220 -8.01 -4.98 12.82
CA VAL A 220 -8.01 -3.54 12.51
C VAL A 220 -7.26 -2.80 13.60
N TYR A 221 -6.24 -2.05 13.23
CA TYR A 221 -5.50 -1.23 14.19
C TYR A 221 -5.73 0.27 14.03
N ALA A 222 -6.16 0.72 12.85
CA ALA A 222 -6.50 2.11 12.62
C ALA A 222 -7.61 2.29 11.58
N ILE A 223 -8.28 3.44 11.62
CA ILE A 223 -9.36 3.82 10.71
C ILE A 223 -9.18 5.27 10.25
N SER A 224 -9.37 5.51 8.95
CA SER A 224 -9.39 6.87 8.37
C SER A 224 -10.74 7.57 8.61
N PRO A 225 -10.82 8.91 8.44
CA PRO A 225 -12.04 9.69 8.63
C PRO A 225 -13.22 9.24 7.78
N PHE A 226 -12.96 8.51 6.70
CA PHE A 226 -14.00 8.05 5.78
C PHE A 226 -14.27 6.55 5.90
N GLY A 227 -13.62 5.87 6.85
CA GLY A 227 -13.90 4.49 7.23
C GLY A 227 -12.90 3.47 6.70
N GLN A 228 -11.83 3.90 6.00
CA GLN A 228 -10.82 2.98 5.49
C GLN A 228 -10.17 2.26 6.67
N MET A 229 -10.16 0.94 6.60
CA MET A 229 -9.64 0.10 7.68
C MET A 229 -8.19 -0.21 7.38
N LEU A 230 -7.27 0.10 8.30
CA LEU A 230 -5.89 -0.37 8.26
C LEU A 230 -5.80 -1.63 9.13
N ILE A 231 -5.31 -2.70 8.53
CA ILE A 231 -5.40 -4.06 9.04
C ILE A 231 -3.99 -4.67 9.11
N CYS A 232 -3.72 -5.38 10.19
CA CYS A 232 -2.52 -6.17 10.35
C CYS A 232 -2.85 -7.64 10.59
N GLY A 233 -2.05 -8.54 10.03
CA GLY A 233 -2.05 -9.95 10.41
C GLY A 233 -1.14 -10.21 11.61
N GLU A 234 -1.43 -11.24 12.41
CA GLU A 234 -0.56 -11.67 13.52
C GLU A 234 0.78 -12.22 13.03
N ARG A 235 0.83 -12.80 11.82
CA ARG A 235 2.00 -13.47 11.24
C ARG A 235 2.47 -12.83 9.94
N THR A 236 1.59 -12.10 9.28
CA THR A 236 1.78 -11.44 7.98
C THR A 236 1.97 -9.93 8.16
N GLY A 237 2.04 -9.20 7.04
CA GLY A 237 2.25 -7.75 7.04
C GLY A 237 1.11 -6.93 7.67
N VAL A 238 1.35 -5.62 7.73
CA VAL A 238 0.55 -4.63 8.50
C VAL A 238 -0.09 -3.54 7.64
N GLU A 239 0.06 -3.67 6.33
CA GLU A 239 -0.25 -2.68 5.30
C GLU A 239 -1.44 -3.11 4.43
N LEU A 240 -2.33 -3.94 5.01
CA LEU A 240 -3.60 -4.31 4.39
C LEU A 240 -4.59 -3.19 4.64
N THR A 241 -5.23 -2.68 3.58
CA THR A 241 -6.30 -1.69 3.72
C THR A 241 -7.61 -2.19 3.12
N LEU A 242 -8.72 -1.77 3.71
CA LEU A 242 -10.06 -2.00 3.15
C LEU A 242 -10.73 -0.64 2.94
N GLU A 243 -11.03 -0.34 1.68
CA GLU A 243 -11.78 0.83 1.25
C GLU A 243 -13.26 0.65 1.66
N PRO A 244 -13.89 1.59 2.37
CA PRO A 244 -15.17 1.35 3.04
C PRO A 244 -16.42 1.59 2.20
N HIS A 245 -16.30 2.12 0.98
CA HIS A 245 -17.43 2.43 0.09
C HIS A 245 -17.75 1.28 -0.85
N GLU A 246 -16.72 0.75 -1.49
CA GLU A 246 -16.82 -0.38 -2.41
C GLU A 246 -16.35 -1.68 -1.72
N GLY A 247 -15.69 -1.55 -0.56
CA GLY A 247 -15.17 -2.66 0.22
C GLY A 247 -13.89 -3.25 -0.37
N TYR A 248 -13.24 -2.56 -1.31
CA TYR A 248 -12.07 -3.10 -1.97
C TYR A 248 -10.95 -3.34 -0.98
N LEU A 249 -10.34 -4.50 -1.10
CA LEU A 249 -9.24 -4.91 -0.25
C LEU A 249 -7.95 -4.66 -1.00
N CYS A 250 -7.13 -3.75 -0.48
CA CYS A 250 -5.85 -3.37 -1.06
C CYS A 250 -4.72 -3.95 -0.21
N ALA A 251 -3.87 -4.74 -0.86
CA ALA A 251 -2.88 -5.58 -0.22
C ALA A 251 -1.64 -5.69 -1.12
N PRO A 252 -0.41 -5.41 -0.65
CA PRO A 252 0.77 -5.84 -1.41
C PRO A 252 0.79 -7.35 -1.60
N ALA A 253 1.36 -7.78 -2.74
CA ALA A 253 1.43 -9.18 -3.13
C ALA A 253 2.13 -10.09 -2.08
N THR A 254 2.96 -9.51 -1.20
CA THR A 254 3.69 -10.22 -0.15
C THR A 254 2.89 -10.47 1.13
N LEU A 255 1.65 -9.95 1.26
CA LEU A 255 0.82 -10.06 2.48
C LEU A 255 0.38 -11.48 2.86
N THR A 256 0.70 -12.48 2.03
CA THR A 256 0.41 -13.89 2.35
C THR A 256 1.61 -14.64 2.89
N LEU A 257 2.78 -14.01 2.93
CA LEU A 257 4.00 -14.62 3.46
C LEU A 257 4.17 -14.26 4.94
N PRO A 258 4.51 -15.24 5.80
CA PRO A 258 4.91 -14.95 7.16
C PRO A 258 6.11 -14.00 7.18
N ALA A 259 6.09 -13.04 8.10
CA ALA A 259 7.16 -12.08 8.30
C ALA A 259 7.68 -12.14 9.75
N SER A 260 8.97 -11.89 9.95
CA SER A 260 9.53 -11.75 11.29
C SER A 260 8.94 -10.51 12.00
N ASN A 261 9.05 -10.43 13.33
CA ASN A 261 8.58 -9.23 14.05
C ASN A 261 9.34 -7.97 13.60
N ILE A 262 10.65 -8.10 13.35
CA ILE A 262 11.50 -7.00 12.85
C ILE A 262 11.00 -6.52 11.48
N ASP A 263 10.70 -7.45 10.56
CA ASP A 263 10.17 -7.10 9.26
C ASP A 263 8.80 -6.42 9.36
N ARG A 264 7.95 -6.88 10.27
CA ARG A 264 6.64 -6.29 10.51
C ARG A 264 6.74 -4.90 11.13
N ASP A 265 7.68 -4.68 12.06
CA ASP A 265 7.99 -3.35 12.62
C ASP A 265 8.50 -2.40 11.55
N ARG A 266 9.45 -2.85 10.71
CA ARG A 266 9.98 -2.07 9.59
C ARG A 266 8.87 -1.68 8.61
N ARG A 267 8.07 -2.65 8.19
CA ARG A 267 6.93 -2.42 7.28
C ARG A 267 5.91 -1.46 7.88
N LEU A 268 5.57 -1.59 9.17
CA LEU A 268 4.68 -0.66 9.84
C LEU A 268 5.26 0.75 9.86
N HIS A 269 6.54 0.86 10.21
CA HIS A 269 7.26 2.12 10.23
C HIS A 269 7.22 2.79 8.86
N ASP A 270 7.63 2.07 7.82
CA ASP A 270 7.70 2.59 6.45
C ASP A 270 6.30 3.00 5.97
N PHE A 271 5.29 2.15 6.20
CA PHE A 271 3.91 2.42 5.83
C PHE A 271 3.35 3.66 6.54
N LEU A 272 3.41 3.73 7.88
CA LEU A 272 2.80 4.83 8.63
C LEU A 272 3.47 6.19 8.39
N LEU A 273 4.77 6.20 8.07
CA LEU A 273 5.50 7.42 7.73
C LEU A 273 5.34 7.82 6.27
N ALA A 274 5.07 6.87 5.37
CA ALA A 274 4.75 7.15 3.97
C ALA A 274 3.29 7.58 3.75
N LEU A 275 2.37 7.19 4.66
CA LEU A 275 0.97 7.59 4.62
C LEU A 275 0.86 9.12 4.48
N ASP A 276 0.30 9.56 3.36
CA ASP A 276 0.07 10.96 3.10
C ASP A 276 -1.41 11.35 3.29
N ALA A 277 -1.69 12.64 3.10
CA ALA A 277 -3.05 13.14 3.25
C ALA A 277 -4.00 12.60 2.17
N ALA A 278 -3.52 12.29 0.97
CA ALA A 278 -4.35 11.80 -0.13
C ALA A 278 -4.78 10.35 0.11
N GLU A 279 -3.91 9.51 0.67
CA GLU A 279 -4.23 8.11 1.00
C GLU A 279 -5.25 7.95 2.13
N LEU A 280 -5.40 8.97 2.99
CA LEU A 280 -6.31 8.98 4.13
C LEU A 280 -7.56 9.85 3.91
N ASP A 281 -7.69 10.45 2.74
CA ASP A 281 -8.79 11.31 2.33
C ASP A 281 -9.50 10.69 1.12
N VAL A 282 -10.57 11.32 0.70
CA VAL A 282 -11.35 10.97 -0.49
C VAL A 282 -11.60 12.22 -1.31
N LEU A 283 -11.71 12.02 -2.62
CA LEU A 283 -11.90 13.11 -3.56
C LEU A 283 -13.39 13.42 -3.76
N ALA A 284 -13.70 14.71 -3.77
CA ALA A 284 -15.00 15.19 -4.20
C ALA A 284 -15.14 15.17 -5.73
N GLU A 285 -16.34 15.45 -6.22
CA GLU A 285 -16.65 15.54 -7.68
C GLU A 285 -15.78 16.55 -8.45
N ASP A 286 -15.16 17.50 -7.76
CA ASP A 286 -14.24 18.49 -8.33
C ASP A 286 -12.76 18.05 -8.27
N GLY A 287 -12.47 16.82 -7.84
CA GLY A 287 -11.12 16.27 -7.71
C GLY A 287 -10.35 16.78 -6.47
N GLU A 288 -11.02 17.52 -5.58
CA GLU A 288 -10.38 18.13 -4.42
C GLU A 288 -10.57 17.29 -3.14
N PRO A 289 -9.60 17.31 -2.19
CA PRO A 289 -9.69 16.57 -0.94
C PRO A 289 -10.87 17.01 -0.06
N MET A 290 -11.50 16.07 0.64
CA MET A 290 -12.72 16.36 1.41
C MET A 290 -12.53 16.53 2.90
N PHE A 291 -11.46 16.01 3.51
CA PHE A 291 -11.36 15.94 4.97
C PHE A 291 -11.60 17.30 5.63
N TRP A 292 -10.92 18.34 5.15
CA TRP A 292 -11.05 19.69 5.70
C TRP A 292 -12.43 20.29 5.43
N ARG A 293 -13.00 20.07 4.24
CA ARG A 293 -14.34 20.53 3.87
C ARG A 293 -15.42 19.87 4.74
N ALA A 294 -15.32 18.55 4.94
CA ALA A 294 -16.21 17.77 5.78
C ALA A 294 -16.10 18.21 7.26
N ARG A 295 -14.88 18.42 7.76
CA ARG A 295 -14.62 18.92 9.11
C ARG A 295 -15.14 20.33 9.32
N GLU A 296 -14.99 21.23 8.35
CA GLU A 296 -15.52 22.60 8.44
C GLU A 296 -17.05 22.60 8.49
N MET A 297 -17.69 21.79 7.65
CA MET A 297 -19.16 21.73 7.56
C MET A 297 -19.83 20.96 8.70
N LEU A 298 -19.27 19.81 9.13
CA LEU A 298 -19.89 18.89 10.11
C LEU A 298 -19.25 18.98 11.50
N GLY A 299 -18.15 19.71 11.63
CA GLY A 299 -17.30 19.71 12.82
C GLY A 299 -16.43 18.47 12.93
N PRO A 300 -15.48 18.44 13.89
CA PRO A 300 -14.57 17.32 14.09
C PRO A 300 -15.31 16.00 14.43
N LEU A 301 -14.65 14.88 14.16
CA LEU A 301 -15.13 13.53 14.48
C LEU A 301 -15.01 13.23 15.98
N GLY A 302 -16.08 12.68 16.56
CA GLY A 302 -16.06 12.09 17.90
C GLY A 302 -15.53 10.65 17.91
N ASP A 303 -15.60 10.00 19.07
CA ASP A 303 -15.07 8.65 19.27
C ASP A 303 -15.78 7.62 18.37
N GLY A 304 -15.00 6.93 17.53
CA GLY A 304 -15.50 5.94 16.58
C GLY A 304 -16.45 6.51 15.52
N GLU A 305 -16.46 7.82 15.31
CA GLU A 305 -17.19 8.47 14.21
C GLU A 305 -16.33 8.56 12.96
N ILE A 306 -16.99 8.46 11.81
CA ILE A 306 -16.44 8.73 10.47
C ILE A 306 -17.41 9.64 9.70
N TYR A 307 -16.90 10.34 8.70
CA TYR A 307 -17.71 10.95 7.65
C TYR A 307 -18.14 9.86 6.67
N SER A 308 -19.43 9.82 6.36
CA SER A 308 -20.02 8.83 5.46
C SER A 308 -21.09 9.50 4.61
N SER A 309 -21.29 9.02 3.39
CA SER A 309 -22.33 9.53 2.51
C SER A 309 -23.68 8.88 2.83
N LYS A 310 -24.75 9.68 2.87
CA LYS A 310 -26.14 9.19 2.90
C LYS A 310 -26.60 8.59 1.58
N GLU A 311 -25.93 8.99 0.50
CA GLU A 311 -26.24 8.61 -0.87
C GLU A 311 -25.11 7.72 -1.40
N PRO A 312 -25.37 6.84 -2.39
CA PRO A 312 -24.30 6.15 -3.10
C PRO A 312 -23.26 7.16 -3.62
N VAL A 313 -21.99 6.85 -3.44
CA VAL A 313 -20.88 7.64 -4.00
C VAL A 313 -20.82 7.34 -5.50
N SER A 314 -20.65 8.37 -6.32
CA SER A 314 -20.56 8.22 -7.77
C SER A 314 -19.11 7.95 -8.19
N GLU A 315 -18.90 7.46 -9.41
CA GLU A 315 -17.56 7.34 -10.02
C GLU A 315 -16.82 8.68 -10.12
N HIS A 316 -17.55 9.79 -10.13
CA HIS A 316 -16.96 11.13 -10.22
C HIS A 316 -16.43 11.59 -8.86
N GLY A 317 -16.72 10.88 -7.77
CA GLY A 317 -16.33 11.23 -6.41
C GLY A 317 -17.53 11.54 -5.54
N TRP A 318 -17.22 12.09 -4.37
CA TRP A 318 -18.19 12.31 -3.31
C TRP A 318 -18.78 13.72 -3.31
N ARG A 319 -19.91 13.85 -2.64
CA ARG A 319 -20.66 15.09 -2.55
C ARG A 319 -20.66 15.59 -1.11
N LEU A 320 -20.08 16.78 -0.90
CA LEU A 320 -20.02 17.37 0.43
C LEU A 320 -21.40 17.43 1.10
N GLY A 321 -22.44 17.86 0.36
CA GLY A 321 -23.80 17.96 0.88
C GLY A 321 -24.47 16.64 1.31
N SER A 322 -23.95 15.48 0.89
CA SER A 322 -24.46 14.16 1.29
C SER A 322 -23.78 13.61 2.54
N LEU A 323 -22.67 14.23 2.99
CA LEU A 323 -21.89 13.74 4.12
C LEU A 323 -22.61 13.91 5.46
N VAL A 324 -22.41 12.92 6.32
CA VAL A 324 -22.79 12.93 7.72
C VAL A 324 -21.78 12.20 8.59
N LYS A 325 -21.76 12.57 9.87
CA LYS A 325 -21.04 11.80 10.90
C LYS A 325 -21.87 10.58 11.30
N ARG A 326 -21.28 9.40 11.24
CA ARG A 326 -21.86 8.12 11.69
C ARG A 326 -20.83 7.31 12.44
N LYS A 327 -21.27 6.31 13.21
CA LYS A 327 -20.34 5.35 13.81
C LYS A 327 -19.74 4.46 12.72
N ALA A 328 -18.41 4.30 12.75
CA ALA A 328 -17.68 3.48 11.80
C ALA A 328 -18.24 2.05 11.75
N LEU A 329 -18.49 1.45 12.92
CA LEU A 329 -19.04 0.09 13.02
C LEU A 329 -20.42 -0.06 12.35
N ASP A 330 -21.29 0.93 12.43
CA ASP A 330 -22.61 0.87 11.80
C ASP A 330 -22.46 0.85 10.27
N VAL A 331 -21.63 1.75 9.74
CA VAL A 331 -21.37 1.87 8.29
C VAL A 331 -20.69 0.61 7.75
N LEU A 332 -19.66 0.12 8.44
CA LEU A 332 -18.92 -1.08 8.03
C LEU A 332 -19.78 -2.35 8.14
N ALA A 333 -20.67 -2.42 9.14
CA ALA A 333 -21.60 -3.54 9.27
C ALA A 333 -22.65 -3.54 8.15
N GLU A 334 -23.15 -2.36 7.75
CA GLU A 334 -24.02 -2.21 6.57
C GLU A 334 -23.29 -2.64 5.29
N LEU A 335 -22.02 -2.26 5.12
CA LEU A 335 -21.19 -2.69 4.00
C LEU A 335 -21.05 -4.22 3.96
N ALA A 336 -20.74 -4.84 5.10
CA ALA A 336 -20.58 -6.28 5.21
C ALA A 336 -21.86 -7.07 4.87
N GLN A 337 -23.05 -6.50 5.10
CA GLN A 337 -24.34 -7.14 4.76
C GLN A 337 -24.71 -7.04 3.29
N ARG A 338 -24.14 -6.09 2.54
CA ARG A 338 -24.40 -5.90 1.11
C ARG A 338 -23.55 -6.82 0.23
N ARG A 339 -22.61 -7.55 0.84
CA ARG A 339 -21.65 -8.45 0.17
C ARG A 339 -22.14 -9.89 0.10
#